data_AF-A0A521UHP6-F1
#
_entry.id   AF-A0A521UHP6-F1
#
_cell.length_a   1.000
_cell.length_b   1.000
_cell.length_c   1.000
_cell.angle_alpha   90.00
_cell.angle_beta   90.00
_cell.angle_gamma   90.00
#
_symmetry.space_group_name_H-M   'P 1'
#
loop_
_entity.id
_entity.type
_entity.pdbx_description
1 polymer ?
#
loop_
_entity_poly.entity_id
_entity_poly.type
_entity_poly.pdbx_seq_one_letter_code
_entity_poly.pdbx_strand_id
1 'polypeptide(L)'
;MKFAEAMDMAASYKPVLLLAMLQLADERGRARVSDLVFAFKQFYLNRIAIGLPPEKPKARMSQVETMTDLEVERLVFAMPFERFERHGFFVRPKEVEFVAFAPEVWRRLSDEDKGQLRETAQSCLKTYFDR
;
A
#
# COMPACT_ATOMS: atom_id res chain seq x y z
N MET A 1 -16.53 2.23 1.97
CA MET A 1 -15.43 1.29 2.31
C MET A 1 -15.29 0.15 1.30
N LYS A 2 -16.37 -0.30 0.66
CA LYS A 2 -16.42 -1.29 -0.45
C LYS A 2 -15.26 -1.33 -1.47
N PHE A 3 -14.57 -0.23 -1.79
CA PHE A 3 -13.42 -0.26 -2.72
C PHE A 3 -12.14 -0.83 -2.10
N ALA A 4 -11.85 -0.53 -0.82
CA ALA A 4 -10.72 -1.14 -0.12
C ALA A 4 -10.98 -2.65 0.13
N GLU A 5 -12.25 -3.05 0.14
CA GLU A 5 -12.67 -4.45 0.23
C GLU A 5 -12.63 -5.17 -1.13
N ALA A 6 -12.92 -4.46 -2.24
CA ALA A 6 -12.90 -4.99 -3.61
C ALA A 6 -11.46 -5.00 -4.19
N MET A 7 -10.68 -5.96 -3.72
CA MET A 7 -9.32 -6.21 -4.21
C MET A 7 -9.35 -7.12 -5.44
N ASP A 8 -9.62 -6.56 -6.62
CA ASP A 8 -9.36 -7.25 -7.90
C ASP A 8 -7.84 -7.25 -8.18
N MET A 9 -7.21 -8.42 -8.12
CA MET A 9 -5.77 -8.59 -7.82
C MET A 9 -4.99 -9.21 -8.98
N ALA A 10 -4.50 -8.35 -9.88
CA ALA A 10 -3.40 -8.72 -10.78
C ALA A 10 -2.04 -8.76 -10.04
N ALA A 11 -1.88 -7.95 -8.99
CA ALA A 11 -0.67 -7.82 -8.15
C ALA A 11 -1.06 -7.51 -6.70
N SER A 12 -0.16 -7.80 -5.75
CA SER A 12 -0.39 -7.57 -4.31
C SER A 12 -0.30 -6.10 -3.89
N TYR A 13 -0.10 -5.18 -4.83
CA TYR A 13 0.32 -3.81 -4.53
C TYR A 13 -0.70 -3.05 -3.67
N LYS A 14 -2.00 -3.17 -3.98
CA LYS A 14 -3.06 -2.42 -3.26
C LYS A 14 -3.07 -2.70 -1.75
N PRO A 15 -3.16 -3.96 -1.28
CA PRO A 15 -3.13 -4.24 0.15
C PRO A 15 -1.78 -3.91 0.79
N VAL A 16 -0.65 -4.05 0.08
CA VAL A 16 0.66 -3.61 0.61
C VAL A 16 0.67 -2.10 0.86
N LEU A 17 0.21 -1.30 -0.11
CA LEU A 17 0.12 0.15 0.05
C LEU A 17 -0.83 0.53 1.19
N LEU A 18 -1.99 -0.11 1.27
CA LEU A 18 -2.97 0.17 2.33
C LEU A 18 -2.40 -0.13 3.72
N LEU A 19 -1.72 -1.26 3.89
CA LEU A 19 -1.07 -1.60 5.16
C LEU A 19 0.03 -0.59 5.52
N ALA A 20 0.87 -0.22 4.56
CA ALA A 20 1.92 0.78 4.78
C ALA A 20 1.32 2.14 5.18
N MET A 21 0.26 2.58 4.51
CA MET A 21 -0.47 3.80 4.87
C MET A 21 -1.08 3.73 6.28
N LEU A 22 -1.75 2.62 6.63
CA LEU A 22 -2.35 2.43 7.96
C LEU A 22 -1.32 2.30 9.09
N GLN A 23 -0.08 1.94 8.77
CA GLN A 23 1.03 1.85 9.71
C GLN A 23 1.73 3.20 9.91
N LEU A 24 1.91 3.97 8.83
CA LEU A 24 2.73 5.19 8.82
C LEU A 24 1.94 6.48 9.04
N ALA A 25 0.62 6.44 8.87
CA ALA A 25 -0.22 7.63 9.02
C ALA A 25 -0.09 8.25 10.42
N ASP A 26 0.24 9.55 10.45
CA ASP A 26 0.21 10.38 11.65
C ASP A 26 -1.23 10.63 12.14
N GLU A 27 -1.39 11.40 13.22
CA GLU A 27 -2.71 11.77 13.77
C GLU A 27 -3.63 12.47 12.73
N ARG A 28 -3.06 13.09 11.71
CA ARG A 28 -3.76 13.77 10.62
C ARG A 28 -3.97 12.87 9.40
N GLY A 29 -3.58 11.61 9.47
CA GLY A 29 -3.72 10.65 8.37
C GLY A 29 -2.64 10.78 7.31
N ARG A 30 -1.51 11.46 7.60
CA ARG A 30 -0.43 11.73 6.64
C ARG A 30 0.74 10.77 6.82
N ALA A 31 1.36 10.35 5.72
CA ALA A 31 2.58 9.57 5.71
C ALA A 31 3.63 10.26 4.82
N ARG A 32 4.90 10.24 5.22
CA ARG A 32 6.00 10.71 4.36
C ARG A 32 6.17 9.77 3.17
N VAL A 33 6.39 10.33 1.99
CA VAL A 33 6.58 9.55 0.76
C VAL A 33 7.79 8.62 0.89
N SER A 34 8.90 9.10 1.45
CA SER A 34 10.10 8.29 1.68
C SER A 34 9.82 7.04 2.51
N ASP A 35 9.08 7.20 3.60
CA ASP A 35 8.80 6.13 4.56
C ASP A 35 7.81 5.13 3.96
N LEU A 36 6.84 5.63 3.19
CA LEU A 36 5.87 4.82 2.46
C LEU A 36 6.53 3.96 1.39
N VAL A 37 7.42 4.55 0.59
CA VAL A 37 8.20 3.84 -0.45
C VAL A 37 9.10 2.79 0.19
N PHE A 38 9.77 3.14 1.29
CA PHE A 38 10.58 2.21 2.06
C PHE A 38 9.74 1.04 2.58
N ALA A 39 8.63 1.30 3.28
CA ALA A 39 7.75 0.25 3.83
C ALA A 39 7.16 -0.64 2.73
N PHE A 40 6.75 -0.04 1.60
CA PHE A 40 6.25 -0.78 0.45
C PHE A 40 7.32 -1.72 -0.11
N LYS A 41 8.56 -1.23 -0.31
CA LYS A 41 9.69 -2.04 -0.80
C LYS A 41 10.06 -3.16 0.18
N GLN A 42 10.14 -2.82 1.47
CA GLN A 42 10.52 -3.76 2.54
C GLN A 42 9.56 -4.93 2.66
N PHE A 43 8.27 -4.75 2.38
CA PHE A 43 7.32 -5.87 2.33
C PHE A 43 7.81 -7.00 1.42
N TYR A 44 8.24 -6.67 0.19
CA TYR A 44 8.69 -7.68 -0.78
C TYR A 44 10.07 -8.24 -0.45
N LEU A 45 10.99 -7.40 0.04
CA LEU A 45 12.31 -7.85 0.49
C LEU A 45 12.22 -8.82 1.68
N ASN A 46 11.30 -8.56 2.62
CA ASN A 46 11.08 -9.46 3.76
C ASN A 46 10.57 -10.84 3.32
N ARG A 47 9.78 -10.92 2.24
CA ARG A 47 9.37 -12.21 1.68
C ARG A 47 10.57 -13.00 1.16
N ILE A 48 11.49 -12.34 0.45
CA ILE A 48 12.73 -12.95 -0.03
C ILE A 48 13.57 -13.46 1.15
N ALA A 49 13.70 -12.64 2.20
CA ALA A 49 14.46 -12.98 3.40
C ALA A 49 13.97 -14.26 4.11
N ILE A 50 12.69 -14.60 3.96
CA ILE A 50 12.10 -15.84 4.50
C ILE A 50 11.94 -16.96 3.45
N GLY A 51 12.61 -16.83 2.31
CA GLY A 51 12.62 -17.85 1.25
C GLY A 51 11.33 -17.91 0.42
N LEU A 52 10.47 -16.88 0.49
CA LEU A 52 9.26 -16.77 -0.32
C LEU A 52 9.51 -15.86 -1.54
N PRO A 53 8.83 -16.13 -2.68
CA PRO A 53 8.88 -15.22 -3.81
C PRO A 53 8.31 -13.84 -3.41
N PRO A 54 8.98 -12.73 -3.79
CA PRO A 54 8.54 -11.38 -3.43
C PRO A 54 7.17 -11.10 -4.04
N GLU A 55 6.98 -11.42 -5.31
CA GLU A 55 5.76 -11.18 -6.08
C GLU A 55 5.66 -12.18 -7.24
N LYS A 56 4.49 -12.28 -7.90
CA LYS A 56 4.33 -13.08 -9.13
C LYS A 56 5.35 -12.69 -10.21
N PRO A 57 5.90 -13.64 -10.99
CA PRO A 57 7.03 -13.39 -11.90
C PRO A 57 6.84 -12.22 -12.89
N LYS A 58 5.62 -12.01 -13.39
CA LYS A 58 5.31 -10.95 -14.38
C LYS A 58 5.12 -9.56 -13.77
N ALA A 59 5.01 -9.44 -12.46
CA ALA A 59 4.82 -8.15 -11.80
C ALA A 59 6.17 -7.46 -11.59
N ARG A 60 6.19 -6.12 -11.64
CA ARG A 60 7.43 -5.33 -11.46
C ARG A 60 8.16 -5.64 -10.15
N MET A 61 7.44 -5.79 -9.04
CA MET A 61 8.05 -6.08 -7.73
C MET A 61 8.65 -7.48 -7.62
N SER A 62 8.55 -8.33 -8.66
CA SER A 62 9.32 -9.59 -8.71
C SER A 62 10.83 -9.33 -8.82
N GLN A 63 11.22 -8.13 -9.26
CA GLN A 63 12.60 -7.67 -9.42
C GLN A 63 13.02 -6.66 -8.32
N VAL A 64 12.36 -6.67 -7.16
CA VAL A 64 12.54 -5.63 -6.13
C VAL A 64 13.99 -5.43 -5.68
N GLU A 65 14.82 -6.48 -5.69
CA GLU A 65 16.24 -6.42 -5.31
C GLU A 65 17.08 -5.52 -6.22
N THR A 66 16.68 -5.34 -7.49
CA THR A 66 17.38 -4.50 -8.46
C THR A 66 16.73 -3.12 -8.64
N MET A 67 15.61 -2.85 -7.97
CA MET A 67 14.88 -1.60 -8.12
C MET A 67 15.43 -0.51 -7.21
N THR A 68 15.62 0.68 -7.77
CA THR A 68 15.90 1.91 -7.02
C THR A 68 14.65 2.41 -6.30
N ASP A 69 14.83 3.21 -5.25
CA ASP A 69 13.69 3.76 -4.51
C ASP A 69 12.85 4.69 -5.39
N LEU A 70 13.46 5.40 -6.34
CA LEU A 70 12.76 6.21 -7.33
C LEU A 70 11.88 5.37 -8.28
N GLU A 71 12.33 4.18 -8.68
CA GLU A 71 11.52 3.27 -9.49
C GLU A 71 10.35 2.71 -8.71
N VAL A 72 10.55 2.37 -7.43
CA VAL A 72 9.48 1.93 -6.54
C VAL A 72 8.48 3.06 -6.30
N GLU A 73 8.95 4.28 -6.07
CA GLU A 73 8.10 5.45 -5.91
C GLU A 73 7.21 5.68 -7.13
N ARG A 74 7.80 5.71 -8.33
CA ARG A 74 7.05 5.84 -9.60
C ARG A 74 6.02 4.72 -9.76
N LEU A 75 6.38 3.49 -9.41
CA LEU A 75 5.47 2.36 -9.44
C LEU A 75 4.31 2.57 -8.48
N VAL A 76 4.58 2.87 -7.21
CA VAL A 76 3.55 3.08 -6.17
C VAL A 76 2.57 4.16 -6.59
N PHE A 77 3.07 5.29 -7.11
CA PHE A 77 2.19 6.39 -7.53
C PHE A 77 1.33 6.05 -8.74
N ALA A 78 1.90 5.39 -9.77
CA ALA A 78 1.14 4.95 -10.93
C ALA A 78 0.15 3.81 -10.60
N MET A 79 0.58 2.87 -9.76
CA MET A 79 -0.23 1.75 -9.28
C MET A 79 0.40 1.16 -8.01
N PRO A 80 -0.24 1.34 -6.84
CA PRO A 80 -1.69 1.42 -6.70
C PRO A 80 -2.25 2.77 -6.24
N PHE A 81 -1.41 3.77 -5.95
CA PHE A 81 -1.86 5.02 -5.32
C PHE A 81 -2.91 5.77 -6.17
N GLU A 82 -2.68 5.94 -7.47
CA GLU A 82 -3.64 6.58 -8.39
C GLU A 82 -5.04 5.94 -8.30
N ARG A 83 -5.12 4.61 -8.08
CA ARG A 83 -6.41 3.94 -7.92
C ARG A 83 -7.10 4.33 -6.61
N PHE A 84 -6.37 4.43 -5.50
CA PHE A 84 -6.94 4.90 -4.24
C PHE A 84 -7.33 6.38 -4.31
N GLU A 85 -6.51 7.21 -4.96
CA GLU A 85 -6.79 8.63 -5.18
C GLU A 85 -8.07 8.80 -6.00
N ARG A 86 -8.22 8.06 -7.10
CA ARG A 86 -9.43 8.09 -7.95
C ARG A 86 -10.70 7.67 -7.21
N HIS A 87 -10.60 6.84 -6.18
CA HIS A 87 -11.75 6.42 -5.35
C HIS A 87 -11.91 7.27 -4.08
N GLY A 88 -11.18 8.38 -3.95
CA GLY A 88 -11.27 9.30 -2.83
C GLY A 88 -10.77 8.73 -1.50
N PHE A 89 -9.88 7.74 -1.54
CA PHE A 89 -9.34 7.11 -0.34
C PHE A 89 -8.06 7.79 0.14
N PHE A 90 -7.19 8.15 -0.81
CA PHE A 90 -5.96 8.90 -0.57
C PHE A 90 -5.97 10.23 -1.33
N VAL A 91 -5.14 11.17 -0.88
CA VAL A 91 -4.93 12.46 -1.53
C VAL A 91 -3.45 12.84 -1.47
N ARG A 92 -3.02 13.68 -2.41
CA ARG A 92 -1.75 14.39 -2.35
C ARG A 92 -1.96 15.79 -1.75
N PRO A 93 -1.50 16.07 -0.52
CA PRO A 93 -1.52 17.41 0.04
C PRO A 93 -0.58 18.35 -0.73
N LYS A 94 -0.61 19.65 -0.40
CA LYS A 94 0.29 20.64 -1.03
C LYS A 94 1.76 20.34 -0.74
N GLU A 95 2.05 19.76 0.41
CA GLU A 95 3.39 19.32 0.78
C GLU A 95 3.75 18.04 0.03
N VAL A 96 4.59 18.16 -1.01
CA VAL A 96 4.97 17.05 -1.91
C VAL A 96 5.67 15.88 -1.21
N GLU A 97 6.24 16.12 -0.02
CA GLU A 97 6.89 15.09 0.80
C GLU A 97 5.89 14.13 1.48
N PHE A 98 4.59 14.43 1.41
CA PHE A 98 3.56 13.67 2.09
C PHE A 98 2.49 13.16 1.13
N VAL A 99 1.87 12.06 1.52
CA VAL A 99 0.56 11.62 1.05
C VAL A 99 -0.35 11.45 2.26
N ALA A 100 -1.66 11.43 2.05
CA ALA A 100 -2.59 11.30 3.15
C ALA A 100 -3.81 10.46 2.79
N PHE A 101 -4.49 9.93 3.81
CA PHE A 101 -5.90 9.58 3.68
C PHE A 101 -6.72 10.83 3.35
N ALA A 102 -7.76 10.67 2.52
CA ALA A 102 -8.70 11.75 2.28
C ALA A 102 -9.33 12.20 3.62
N PRO A 103 -9.44 13.51 3.91
CA PRO A 103 -9.93 13.98 5.20
C PRO A 103 -11.33 13.46 5.58
N GLU A 104 -12.24 13.31 4.62
CA GLU A 104 -13.55 12.69 4.85
C GLU A 104 -13.49 11.20 5.19
N VAL A 105 -12.49 10.47 4.71
CA VAL A 105 -12.25 9.06 5.04
C VAL A 105 -11.61 8.97 6.41
N TRP A 106 -10.52 9.70 6.65
CA TRP A 106 -9.74 9.61 7.89
C TRP A 106 -10.58 9.91 9.14
N ARG A 107 -11.39 10.97 9.09
CA ARG A 107 -12.29 11.36 10.19
C ARG A 107 -13.37 10.33 10.50
N ARG A 108 -13.69 9.45 9.55
CA ARG A 108 -14.69 8.39 9.71
C ARG A 108 -14.09 7.05 10.10
N LEU A 109 -12.77 6.90 10.03
CA LEU A 109 -12.07 5.67 10.41
C LEU A 109 -11.84 5.66 11.92
N SER A 110 -12.66 4.89 12.63
CA SER A 110 -12.38 4.50 14.01
C SER A 110 -11.17 3.56 14.07
N ASP A 111 -10.64 3.32 15.26
CA ASP A 111 -9.54 2.35 15.41
C ASP A 111 -10.00 0.91 15.11
N GLU A 112 -11.27 0.60 15.33
CA GLU A 112 -11.90 -0.65 14.92
C GLU A 112 -11.94 -0.77 13.39
N ASP A 113 -12.39 0.28 12.68
CA ASP A 113 -12.40 0.28 11.20
C ASP A 113 -10.98 0.10 10.63
N LYS A 114 -9.99 0.77 11.23
CA LYS A 114 -8.58 0.59 10.84
C LYS A 114 -8.13 -0.85 11.08
N GLY A 115 -8.54 -1.46 12.17
CA GLY A 115 -8.31 -2.89 12.47
C GLY A 115 -8.88 -3.80 11.38
N GLN A 116 -10.16 -3.62 11.05
CA GLN A 116 -10.85 -4.39 10.01
C GLN A 116 -10.21 -4.23 8.62
N LEU A 117 -9.76 -3.02 8.27
CA LEU A 117 -9.04 -2.77 7.03
C LEU A 117 -7.68 -3.50 7.00
N ARG A 118 -6.96 -3.56 8.12
CA ARG A 118 -5.71 -4.32 8.21
C ARG A 118 -5.95 -5.81 8.03
N GLU A 119 -6.94 -6.36 8.72
CA GLU A 119 -7.31 -7.79 8.60
C GLU A 119 -7.73 -8.13 7.17
N THR A 120 -8.54 -7.28 6.54
CA THR A 120 -8.95 -7.44 5.14
C THR A 120 -7.74 -7.46 4.22
N ALA A 121 -6.84 -6.48 4.34
CA ALA A 121 -5.63 -6.41 3.51
C ALA A 121 -4.72 -7.63 3.71
N GLN A 122 -4.52 -8.07 4.95
CA GLN A 122 -3.74 -9.27 5.28
C GLN A 122 -4.37 -10.55 4.70
N SER A 123 -5.69 -10.72 4.83
CA SER A 123 -6.43 -11.84 4.27
C SER A 123 -6.33 -11.88 2.74
N CYS A 124 -6.41 -10.72 2.10
CA CYS A 124 -6.21 -10.61 0.67
C CYS A 124 -4.78 -10.96 0.23
N LEU A 125 -3.76 -10.55 0.99
CA LEU A 125 -2.36 -10.93 0.73
C LEU A 125 -2.16 -12.44 0.87
N LYS A 126 -2.68 -13.04 1.95
CA LYS A 126 -2.64 -14.49 2.15
C LYS A 126 -3.26 -15.22 0.95
N THR A 127 -4.48 -14.84 0.60
CA THR A 127 -5.20 -15.43 -0.56
C THR A 127 -4.45 -15.24 -1.87
N TYR A 128 -3.78 -14.09 -2.05
CA TYR A 128 -3.04 -13.80 -3.27
C TYR A 128 -1.78 -14.66 -3.42
N PHE A 129 -1.02 -14.87 -2.34
CA PHE A 129 0.23 -15.63 -2.33
C PHE A 129 0.05 -17.13 -2.14
N ASP A 130 -1.09 -17.58 -1.62
CA ASP A 130 -1.46 -19.00 -1.55
C ASP A 130 -1.88 -19.57 -2.92
N ARG A 131 -2.02 -18.73 -3.95
CA ARG A 131 -2.42 -19.08 -5.33
C ARG A 131 -1.23 -19.09 -6.30
#